data_AF-A0A2V9TKJ5-F1
#
_entry.id   AF-A0A2V9TKJ5-F1
#
_cell.length_a   1.000
_cell.length_b   1.000
_cell.length_c   1.000
_cell.angle_alpha   90.00
_cell.angle_beta   90.00
_cell.angle_gamma   90.00
#
_symmetry.space_group_name_H-M   'P 1'
#
loop_
_entity.id
_entity.type
_entity.pdbx_description
1 polymer ?
#
loop_
_entity_poly.entity_id
_entity_poly.type
_entity_poly.pdbx_seq_one_letter_code
_entity_poly.pdbx_strand_id
1 'polypeptide(L)'
;MIGVIPKPEQAGVVKEFFELFKTPWELYRPDRVYDVIIATGEGMPEVSPRLLLVYGPAEKSIDARIGVSAHRRHEGAVLNARDALLPIYRAMATFADHSNGVACLTAGSEIAGIRTGSSGSTVIRLGYDLFDEIEHLLSSGQPFENAHLPTLEIHVRMLRQWILEAGIPLIEIPPTPAGHSFLACLTHDIDFVGIRNHKFDHTMWGFIYRATLGAVRNFVRGRLSLDRMLRNWLAVASLPFVYAGWAKDFWEPFEWYLDVETGLPATYFLIPFKRRSGENVPGRDASRRAAAYDVSELSEQTTALRNRGCELGVHGIDSWHSADKGRSELARIAVVTGDSATGVRIHWLLRDVAP
;
A
#
# COMPACT_ATOMS: atom_id res chain seq x y z
N MET A 1 -10.94 -23.21 -2.48
CA MET A 1 -9.55 -22.98 -2.03
C MET A 1 -8.65 -22.93 -3.26
N ILE A 2 -7.72 -21.99 -3.35
CA ILE A 2 -6.76 -21.88 -4.47
C ILE A 2 -5.45 -22.59 -4.10
N GLY A 3 -4.98 -23.51 -4.95
CA GLY A 3 -3.65 -24.11 -4.84
C GLY A 3 -2.64 -23.37 -5.71
N VAL A 4 -1.46 -23.06 -5.18
CA VAL A 4 -0.43 -22.31 -5.91
C VAL A 4 0.83 -23.15 -6.08
N ILE A 5 1.35 -23.25 -7.30
CA ILE A 5 2.62 -23.90 -7.65
C ILE A 5 3.60 -22.81 -8.14
N PRO A 6 4.29 -22.12 -7.22
CA PRO A 6 5.23 -21.06 -7.57
C PRO A 6 6.60 -21.61 -7.96
N LYS A 7 7.47 -20.76 -8.53
CA LYS A 7 8.92 -21.03 -8.52
C LYS A 7 9.45 -20.94 -7.08
N PRO A 8 10.57 -21.62 -6.73
CA PRO A 8 11.11 -21.61 -5.37
C PRO A 8 11.33 -20.20 -4.78
N GLU A 9 11.78 -19.26 -5.60
CA GLU A 9 12.06 -17.87 -5.24
C GLU A 9 10.81 -17.00 -5.04
N GLN A 10 9.66 -17.40 -5.60
CA GLN A 10 8.43 -16.59 -5.61
C GLN A 10 7.61 -16.72 -4.32
N ALA A 11 8.04 -17.51 -3.33
CA ALA A 11 7.25 -17.78 -2.11
C ALA A 11 6.89 -16.50 -1.31
N GLY A 12 7.75 -15.47 -1.34
CA GLY A 12 7.48 -14.18 -0.70
C GLY A 12 6.37 -13.40 -1.41
N VAL A 13 6.55 -13.13 -2.70
CA VAL A 13 5.60 -12.35 -3.51
C VAL A 13 4.24 -13.03 -3.62
N VAL A 14 4.16 -14.37 -3.61
CA VAL A 14 2.88 -15.08 -3.57
C VAL A 14 2.09 -14.68 -2.32
N LYS A 15 2.74 -14.65 -1.15
CA LYS A 15 2.06 -14.25 0.10
C LYS A 15 1.56 -12.81 0.00
N GLU A 16 2.39 -11.90 -0.46
CA GLU A 16 2.02 -10.49 -0.64
C GLU A 16 0.87 -10.30 -1.64
N PHE A 17 0.92 -11.01 -2.77
CA PHE A 17 -0.16 -10.97 -3.76
C PHE A 17 -1.49 -11.38 -3.15
N PHE A 18 -1.51 -12.45 -2.36
CA PHE A 18 -2.76 -12.91 -1.75
C PHE A 18 -3.23 -12.04 -0.57
N GLU A 19 -2.35 -11.26 0.04
CA GLU A 19 -2.75 -10.16 0.91
C GLU A 19 -3.50 -9.07 0.14
N LEU A 20 -3.29 -8.90 -1.16
CA LEU A 20 -4.06 -7.97 -2.00
C LEU A 20 -5.31 -8.65 -2.60
N PHE A 21 -5.17 -9.90 -3.01
CA PHE A 21 -6.24 -10.68 -3.64
C PHE A 21 -7.36 -11.08 -2.65
N LYS A 22 -7.04 -11.12 -1.34
CA LYS A 22 -7.98 -11.38 -0.24
C LYS A 22 -8.83 -12.66 -0.39
N THR A 23 -8.34 -13.65 -1.13
CA THR A 23 -9.02 -14.93 -1.35
C THR A 23 -8.23 -16.08 -0.70
N PRO A 24 -8.88 -17.05 -0.03
CA PRO A 24 -8.21 -18.19 0.58
C PRO A 24 -7.35 -19.01 -0.39
N TRP A 25 -6.10 -19.23 -0.02
CA TRP A 25 -5.10 -19.92 -0.82
C TRP A 25 -4.12 -20.72 0.06
N GLU A 26 -3.38 -21.63 -0.57
CA GLU A 26 -2.21 -22.27 0.01
C GLU A 26 -1.26 -22.75 -1.10
N LEU A 27 -0.03 -23.11 -0.71
CA LEU A 27 0.85 -23.86 -1.61
C LEU A 27 0.20 -25.20 -1.94
N TYR A 28 0.22 -25.55 -3.24
CA TYR A 28 -0.36 -26.78 -3.76
C TYR A 28 0.23 -28.01 -3.09
N ARG A 29 -0.65 -28.97 -2.75
CA ARG A 29 -0.26 -30.28 -2.22
C ARG A 29 -0.87 -31.38 -3.09
N PRO A 30 -0.08 -32.38 -3.55
CA PRO A 30 -0.58 -33.44 -4.44
C PRO A 30 -1.73 -34.27 -3.88
N ASP A 31 -1.81 -34.39 -2.55
CA ASP A 31 -2.83 -35.17 -1.83
C ASP A 31 -4.16 -34.42 -1.63
N ARG A 32 -4.29 -33.19 -2.14
CA ARG A 32 -5.48 -32.35 -1.97
C ARG A 32 -6.11 -31.97 -3.31
N VAL A 33 -7.43 -31.88 -3.32
CA VAL A 33 -8.21 -31.42 -4.47
C VAL A 33 -8.42 -29.91 -4.38
N TYR A 34 -8.15 -29.21 -5.48
CA TYR A 34 -8.36 -27.77 -5.62
C TYR A 34 -9.29 -27.47 -6.79
N ASP A 35 -10.21 -26.53 -6.62
CA ASP A 35 -11.05 -26.02 -7.71
C ASP A 35 -10.23 -25.17 -8.69
N VAL A 36 -9.26 -24.41 -8.16
CA VAL A 36 -8.37 -23.52 -8.92
C VAL A 36 -6.92 -23.84 -8.58
N ILE A 37 -6.09 -24.00 -9.61
CA ILE A 37 -4.63 -24.09 -9.45
C ILE A 37 -3.97 -22.99 -10.28
N ILE A 38 -3.06 -22.23 -9.66
CA ILE A 38 -2.21 -21.23 -10.31
C ILE A 38 -0.78 -21.78 -10.33
N ALA A 39 -0.21 -21.94 -11.52
CA ALA A 39 1.14 -22.48 -11.69
C ALA A 39 2.02 -21.50 -12.47
N THR A 40 3.14 -21.09 -11.88
CA THR A 40 4.26 -20.38 -12.54
C THR A 40 5.51 -21.26 -12.62
N GLY A 41 5.66 -22.20 -11.68
CA GLY A 41 6.75 -23.18 -11.64
C GLY A 41 6.64 -24.29 -12.69
N GLU A 42 7.52 -25.28 -12.59
CA GLU A 42 7.55 -26.45 -13.49
C GLU A 42 6.63 -27.59 -13.04
N GLY A 43 6.19 -27.57 -11.77
CA GLY A 43 5.27 -28.55 -11.24
C GLY A 43 3.90 -28.47 -11.91
N MET A 44 3.39 -29.61 -12.37
CA MET A 44 2.03 -29.73 -12.89
C MET A 44 1.20 -30.59 -11.93
N PRO A 45 -0.08 -30.25 -11.72
CA PRO A 45 -0.94 -31.08 -10.89
C PRO A 45 -1.23 -32.42 -11.56
N GLU A 46 -1.27 -33.49 -10.75
CA GLU A 46 -1.62 -34.84 -11.21
C GLU A 46 -3.12 -34.93 -11.54
N VAL A 47 -3.95 -34.19 -10.81
CA VAL A 47 -5.40 -34.13 -10.98
C VAL A 47 -5.79 -32.81 -11.64
N SER A 48 -6.64 -32.89 -12.67
CA SER A 48 -7.15 -31.70 -13.37
C SER A 48 -8.12 -30.92 -12.48
N PRO A 49 -7.82 -29.66 -12.11
CA PRO A 49 -8.77 -28.81 -11.41
C PRO A 49 -9.88 -28.34 -12.35
N ARG A 50 -10.91 -27.69 -11.79
CA ARG A 50 -11.95 -27.01 -12.59
C ARG A 50 -11.36 -25.85 -13.40
N LEU A 51 -10.37 -25.16 -12.83
CA LEU A 51 -9.58 -24.13 -13.50
C LEU A 51 -8.09 -24.30 -13.22
N LEU A 52 -7.30 -24.44 -14.28
CA LEU A 52 -5.83 -24.43 -14.24
C LEU A 52 -5.31 -23.19 -14.96
N LEU A 53 -4.60 -22.33 -14.25
CA LEU A 53 -3.94 -21.15 -14.80
C LEU A 53 -2.44 -21.40 -14.85
N VAL A 54 -1.86 -21.44 -16.05
CA VAL A 54 -0.43 -21.71 -16.27
C VAL A 54 0.24 -20.46 -16.83
N TYR A 55 1.09 -19.87 -16.01
CA TYR A 55 1.84 -18.66 -16.30
C TYR A 55 3.29 -19.00 -16.66
N GLY A 56 3.89 -18.15 -17.50
CA GLY A 56 5.32 -18.14 -17.76
C GLY A 56 5.66 -17.98 -19.25
N PRO A 57 6.80 -17.35 -19.58
CA PRO A 57 7.27 -17.18 -20.95
C PRO A 57 8.03 -18.40 -21.50
N ALA A 58 8.40 -19.34 -20.63
CA ALA A 58 9.04 -20.59 -21.02
C ALA A 58 8.00 -21.61 -21.51
N GLU A 59 8.43 -22.54 -22.36
CA GLU A 59 7.62 -23.69 -22.73
C GLU A 59 7.35 -24.54 -21.47
N LYS A 60 6.10 -24.99 -21.33
CA LYS A 60 5.64 -25.81 -20.20
C LYS A 60 5.29 -27.20 -20.69
N SER A 61 5.44 -28.20 -19.83
CA SER A 61 5.08 -29.59 -20.13
C SER A 61 3.61 -29.76 -20.57
N ILE A 62 2.73 -28.84 -20.16
CA ILE A 62 1.33 -28.80 -20.58
C ILE A 62 1.14 -28.40 -22.04
N ASP A 63 2.05 -27.60 -22.62
CA ASP A 63 1.86 -26.90 -23.88
C ASP A 63 1.62 -27.89 -25.03
N ALA A 64 2.40 -28.97 -25.09
CA ALA A 64 2.20 -30.06 -26.04
C ALA A 64 0.82 -30.75 -25.89
N ARG A 65 0.33 -30.91 -24.65
CA ARG A 65 -0.97 -31.55 -24.37
C ARG A 65 -2.14 -30.68 -24.81
N ILE A 66 -2.01 -29.36 -24.72
CA ILE A 66 -3.05 -28.40 -25.13
C ILE A 66 -2.85 -27.86 -26.55
N GLY A 67 -1.85 -28.37 -27.29
CA GLY A 67 -1.55 -27.95 -28.66
C GLY A 67 -1.09 -26.50 -28.76
N VAL A 68 -0.38 -26.00 -27.74
CA VAL A 68 0.18 -24.65 -27.71
C VAL A 68 1.67 -24.71 -28.05
N SER A 69 2.12 -23.75 -28.84
CA SER A 69 3.54 -23.58 -29.15
C SER A 69 3.92 -22.12 -29.04
N ALA A 70 5.01 -21.85 -28.32
CA ALA A 70 5.55 -20.50 -28.19
C ALA A 70 6.00 -19.99 -29.57
N HIS A 71 5.66 -18.74 -29.88
CA HIS A 71 5.96 -18.10 -31.16
C HIS A 71 7.11 -17.10 -31.03
N ARG A 72 6.93 -16.05 -30.21
CA ARG A 72 7.94 -15.02 -29.97
C ARG A 72 8.11 -14.75 -28.49
N ARG A 73 9.27 -14.19 -28.14
CA ARG A 73 9.56 -13.66 -26.81
C ARG A 73 9.80 -12.16 -26.89
N HIS A 74 9.35 -11.45 -25.87
CA HIS A 74 9.41 -10.01 -25.71
C HIS A 74 9.94 -9.68 -24.31
N GLU A 75 10.69 -8.59 -24.20
CA GLU A 75 11.04 -7.96 -22.92
C GLU A 75 9.98 -6.92 -22.61
N GLY A 76 8.86 -7.38 -22.05
CA GLY A 76 7.68 -6.57 -21.81
C GLY A 76 6.79 -6.37 -23.04
N ALA A 77 5.53 -6.02 -22.79
CA ALA A 77 4.53 -5.70 -23.80
C ALA A 77 3.31 -5.02 -23.16
N VAL A 78 2.40 -4.51 -23.99
CA VAL A 78 1.06 -4.12 -23.53
C VAL A 78 0.06 -5.13 -24.06
N LEU A 79 -0.65 -5.78 -23.14
CA LEU A 79 -1.70 -6.72 -23.45
C LEU A 79 -3.05 -6.02 -23.55
N ASN A 80 -3.87 -6.46 -24.49
CA ASN A 80 -5.29 -6.13 -24.56
C ASN A 80 -6.08 -7.17 -23.75
N ALA A 81 -6.50 -6.76 -22.55
CA ALA A 81 -7.35 -7.56 -21.67
C ALA A 81 -8.78 -7.05 -21.73
N ARG A 82 -9.56 -7.49 -22.74
CA ARG A 82 -10.97 -7.12 -23.06
C ARG A 82 -11.32 -5.62 -23.00
N ASP A 83 -11.32 -5.03 -21.81
CA ASP A 83 -11.71 -3.66 -21.49
C ASP A 83 -10.57 -2.81 -20.90
N ALA A 84 -9.36 -3.36 -20.75
CA ALA A 84 -8.20 -2.61 -20.27
C ALA A 84 -6.91 -2.97 -20.99
N LEU A 85 -5.99 -2.00 -21.01
CA LEU A 85 -4.59 -2.20 -21.37
C LEU A 85 -3.84 -2.69 -20.13
N LEU A 86 -3.12 -3.79 -20.27
CA LEU A 86 -2.30 -4.38 -19.21
C LEU A 86 -0.83 -4.33 -19.62
N PRO A 87 -0.05 -3.38 -19.10
CA PRO A 87 1.40 -3.41 -19.22
C PRO A 87 1.99 -4.65 -18.53
N ILE A 88 2.93 -5.31 -19.21
CA ILE A 88 3.76 -6.41 -18.73
C ILE A 88 5.21 -5.92 -18.80
N TYR A 89 5.94 -6.00 -17.71
CA TYR A 89 7.26 -5.40 -17.55
C TYR A 89 8.39 -6.41 -17.60
N ARG A 90 8.11 -7.69 -17.36
CA ARG A 90 9.06 -8.79 -17.46
C ARG A 90 8.90 -9.54 -18.76
N ALA A 91 9.64 -10.64 -18.87
CA ALA A 91 9.66 -11.49 -20.03
C ALA A 91 8.26 -12.04 -20.34
N MET A 92 7.87 -11.93 -21.60
CA MET A 92 6.60 -12.42 -22.12
C MET A 92 6.84 -13.25 -23.38
N ALA A 93 6.04 -14.28 -23.58
CA ALA A 93 5.93 -15.03 -24.81
C ALA A 93 4.54 -14.84 -25.45
N THR A 94 4.51 -14.91 -26.77
CA THR A 94 3.27 -15.06 -27.54
C THR A 94 3.20 -16.48 -28.10
N PHE A 95 2.02 -16.88 -28.53
CA PHE A 95 1.71 -18.23 -29.00
C PHE A 95 1.25 -18.20 -30.46
N ALA A 96 1.49 -19.30 -31.17
CA ALA A 96 1.07 -19.43 -32.57
C ALA A 96 -0.45 -19.57 -32.69
N ASP A 97 -1.01 -19.03 -33.79
CA ASP A 97 -2.45 -19.00 -34.10
C ASP A 97 -3.05 -20.40 -34.46
N HIS A 98 -2.22 -21.45 -34.46
CA HIS A 98 -2.66 -22.82 -34.73
C HIS A 98 -3.04 -23.60 -33.46
N SER A 99 -3.17 -22.91 -32.32
CA SER A 99 -3.52 -23.58 -31.07
C SER A 99 -4.97 -24.07 -31.08
N ASN A 100 -5.24 -25.21 -30.43
CA ASN A 100 -6.60 -25.76 -30.26
C ASN A 100 -7.48 -24.94 -29.28
N GLY A 101 -7.10 -23.71 -28.98
CA GLY A 101 -7.72 -22.87 -27.95
C GLY A 101 -8.27 -21.56 -28.48
N VAL A 102 -9.01 -20.87 -27.61
CA VAL A 102 -9.54 -19.53 -27.87
C VAL A 102 -8.58 -18.51 -27.26
N ALA A 103 -8.13 -17.55 -28.05
CA ALA A 103 -7.32 -16.44 -27.54
C ALA A 103 -8.10 -15.66 -26.47
N CYS A 104 -7.51 -15.50 -25.29
CA CYS A 104 -8.10 -14.73 -24.19
C CYS A 104 -7.31 -13.47 -23.83
N LEU A 105 -6.08 -13.33 -24.33
CA LEU A 105 -5.25 -12.12 -24.26
C LEU A 105 -4.42 -11.98 -25.53
N THR A 106 -4.22 -10.75 -25.98
CA THR A 106 -3.38 -10.44 -27.14
C THR A 106 -2.40 -9.33 -26.86
N ALA A 107 -1.23 -9.37 -27.49
CA ALA A 107 -0.25 -8.30 -27.56
C ALA A 107 -0.26 -7.76 -29.00
N GLY A 108 -0.97 -6.66 -29.24
CA GLY A 108 -1.27 -6.23 -30.60
C GLY A 108 -2.08 -7.31 -31.35
N SER A 109 -1.52 -7.86 -32.43
CA SER A 109 -2.11 -8.96 -33.20
C SER A 109 -1.66 -10.35 -32.77
N GLU A 110 -0.75 -10.46 -31.80
CA GLU A 110 -0.18 -11.74 -31.37
C GLU A 110 -0.93 -12.27 -30.14
N ILE A 111 -1.04 -13.60 -30.00
CA ILE A 111 -1.78 -14.22 -28.89
C ILE A 111 -0.86 -14.36 -27.69
N ALA A 112 -1.20 -13.72 -26.56
CA ALA A 112 -0.42 -13.79 -25.32
C ALA A 112 -1.08 -14.71 -24.26
N GLY A 113 -2.32 -15.13 -24.50
CA GLY A 113 -3.04 -16.04 -23.61
C GLY A 113 -4.02 -16.91 -24.39
N ILE A 114 -3.99 -18.22 -24.12
CA ILE A 114 -4.85 -19.21 -24.77
C ILE A 114 -5.68 -19.92 -23.71
N ARG A 115 -6.98 -20.03 -23.98
CA ARG A 115 -7.92 -20.82 -23.19
C ARG A 115 -8.27 -22.12 -23.92
N THR A 116 -8.07 -23.25 -23.27
CA THR A 116 -8.51 -24.58 -23.74
C THR A 116 -9.36 -25.26 -22.66
N GLY A 117 -10.21 -26.21 -23.03
CA GLY A 117 -11.00 -26.95 -22.04
C GLY A 117 -12.22 -27.65 -22.62
N SER A 118 -12.75 -28.59 -21.84
CA SER A 118 -14.00 -29.31 -22.08
C SER A 118 -14.98 -29.06 -20.92
N SER A 119 -16.21 -29.57 -21.00
CA SER A 119 -17.21 -29.38 -19.94
C SER A 119 -16.72 -29.89 -18.58
N GLY A 120 -16.28 -28.98 -17.71
CA GLY A 120 -15.89 -29.26 -16.33
C GLY A 120 -14.43 -28.93 -15.97
N SER A 121 -13.55 -28.69 -16.95
CA SER A 121 -12.15 -28.31 -16.69
C SER A 121 -11.62 -27.36 -17.76
N THR A 122 -11.17 -26.18 -17.31
CA THR A 122 -10.62 -25.12 -18.15
C THR A 122 -9.13 -24.94 -17.85
N VAL A 123 -8.31 -24.84 -18.88
CA VAL A 123 -6.90 -24.48 -18.81
C VAL A 123 -6.69 -23.13 -19.48
N ILE A 124 -6.03 -22.19 -18.81
CA ILE A 124 -5.60 -20.92 -19.42
C ILE A 124 -4.08 -20.85 -19.34
N ARG A 125 -3.45 -20.78 -20.51
CA ARG A 125 -2.00 -20.65 -20.68
C ARG A 125 -1.65 -19.20 -21.00
N LEU A 126 -0.82 -18.57 -20.17
CA LEU A 126 -0.49 -17.14 -20.21
C LEU A 126 1.01 -16.95 -20.38
N GLY A 127 1.42 -16.26 -21.44
CA GLY A 127 2.83 -16.16 -21.84
C GLY A 127 3.72 -15.30 -20.94
N TYR A 128 3.23 -14.77 -19.83
CA TYR A 128 4.02 -14.04 -18.85
C TYR A 128 3.90 -14.70 -17.48
N ASP A 129 4.83 -14.42 -16.58
CA ASP A 129 4.80 -14.92 -15.21
C ASP A 129 4.09 -13.94 -14.28
N LEU A 130 2.96 -14.35 -13.67
CA LEU A 130 2.21 -13.48 -12.78
C LEU A 130 3.06 -12.95 -11.63
N PHE A 131 3.81 -13.82 -10.96
CA PHE A 131 4.48 -13.44 -9.72
C PHE A 131 5.75 -12.62 -9.98
N ASP A 132 6.43 -12.83 -11.11
CA ASP A 132 7.53 -11.94 -11.53
C ASP A 132 7.01 -10.52 -11.84
N GLU A 133 5.79 -10.39 -12.40
CA GLU A 133 5.14 -9.08 -12.62
C GLU A 133 4.72 -8.42 -11.31
N ILE A 134 4.08 -9.17 -10.40
CA ILE A 134 3.67 -8.62 -9.10
C ILE A 134 4.91 -8.18 -8.30
N GLU A 135 5.98 -8.95 -8.32
CA GLU A 135 7.23 -8.59 -7.64
C GLU A 135 7.79 -7.27 -8.20
N HIS A 136 7.79 -7.11 -9.53
CA HIS A 136 8.19 -5.86 -10.16
C HIS A 136 7.32 -4.67 -9.73
N LEU A 137 5.99 -4.83 -9.79
CA LEU A 137 5.04 -3.78 -9.45
C LEU A 137 5.13 -3.35 -7.98
N LEU A 138 5.38 -4.29 -7.06
CA LEU A 138 5.48 -3.99 -5.64
C LEU A 138 6.87 -3.43 -5.24
N SER A 139 7.94 -3.86 -5.91
CA SER A 139 9.31 -3.42 -5.59
C SER A 139 9.73 -2.15 -6.33
N SER A 140 9.67 -2.20 -7.66
CA SER A 140 10.16 -1.14 -8.56
C SER A 140 9.05 -0.15 -8.90
N GLY A 141 7.80 -0.64 -8.93
CA GLY A 141 6.66 0.12 -9.40
C GLY A 141 6.61 0.23 -10.92
N GLN A 142 5.54 0.85 -11.40
CA GLN A 142 5.37 1.14 -12.82
C GLN A 142 5.99 2.49 -13.21
N PRO A 143 6.46 2.64 -14.46
CA PRO A 143 6.97 3.91 -14.96
C PRO A 143 5.87 4.97 -15.03
N PHE A 144 6.26 6.23 -15.01
CA PHE A 144 5.33 7.38 -14.90
C PHE A 144 4.28 7.40 -16.02
N GLU A 145 4.65 6.99 -17.22
CA GLU A 145 3.78 6.90 -18.40
C GLU A 145 2.58 5.99 -18.15
N ASN A 146 2.77 4.93 -17.36
CA ASN A 146 1.72 3.98 -16.99
C ASN A 146 1.07 4.29 -15.64
N ALA A 147 1.45 5.37 -14.95
CA ALA A 147 0.96 5.69 -13.59
C ALA A 147 -0.57 5.78 -13.47
N HIS A 148 -1.25 6.10 -14.57
CA HIS A 148 -2.71 6.19 -14.65
C HIS A 148 -3.40 4.84 -14.83
N LEU A 149 -2.65 3.76 -15.10
CA LEU A 149 -3.16 2.40 -15.27
C LEU A 149 -3.04 1.64 -13.94
N PRO A 150 -4.12 1.04 -13.43
CA PRO A 150 -4.07 0.24 -12.20
C PRO A 150 -3.62 -1.19 -12.54
N THR A 151 -2.35 -1.35 -12.94
CA THR A 151 -1.83 -2.60 -13.54
C THR A 151 -1.99 -3.81 -12.62
N LEU A 152 -1.70 -3.65 -11.33
CA LEU A 152 -1.85 -4.72 -10.33
C LEU A 152 -3.32 -5.14 -10.18
N GLU A 153 -4.22 -4.16 -10.11
CA GLU A 153 -5.66 -4.39 -10.00
C GLU A 153 -6.21 -5.07 -11.25
N ILE A 154 -5.65 -4.79 -12.44
CA ILE A 154 -6.02 -5.47 -13.68
C ILE A 154 -5.67 -6.96 -13.60
N HIS A 155 -4.50 -7.34 -13.08
CA HIS A 155 -4.15 -8.76 -12.84
C HIS A 155 -5.13 -9.43 -11.87
N VAL A 156 -5.42 -8.78 -10.74
CA VAL A 156 -6.40 -9.26 -9.75
C VAL A 156 -7.78 -9.45 -10.39
N ARG A 157 -8.24 -8.47 -11.16
CA ARG A 157 -9.53 -8.49 -11.85
C ARG A 157 -9.61 -9.63 -12.87
N MET A 158 -8.56 -9.84 -13.67
CA MET A 158 -8.51 -10.94 -14.65
C MET A 158 -8.58 -12.31 -13.97
N LEU A 159 -7.80 -12.50 -12.90
CA LEU A 159 -7.82 -13.74 -12.12
C LEU A 159 -9.23 -14.01 -11.56
N ARG A 160 -9.87 -12.98 -10.98
CA ARG A 160 -11.25 -13.07 -10.48
C ARG A 160 -12.23 -13.43 -11.57
N GLN A 161 -12.16 -12.75 -12.71
CA GLN A 161 -13.03 -13.00 -13.84
C GLN A 161 -12.91 -14.43 -14.33
N TRP A 162 -11.70 -14.97 -14.50
CA TRP A 162 -11.52 -16.35 -14.97
C TRP A 162 -12.02 -17.40 -13.99
N ILE A 163 -11.86 -17.17 -12.68
CA ILE A 163 -12.41 -18.06 -11.63
C ILE A 163 -13.95 -18.08 -11.71
N LEU A 164 -14.57 -16.90 -11.82
CA LEU A 164 -16.03 -16.78 -11.94
C LEU A 164 -16.56 -17.37 -13.25
N GLU A 165 -15.87 -17.15 -14.37
CA GLU A 165 -16.21 -17.74 -15.67
C GLU A 165 -16.11 -19.28 -15.68
N ALA A 166 -15.26 -19.86 -14.83
CA ALA A 166 -15.20 -21.32 -14.60
C ALA A 166 -16.32 -21.84 -13.68
N GLY A 167 -17.24 -20.96 -13.23
CA GLY A 167 -18.35 -21.28 -12.34
C GLY A 167 -17.89 -21.59 -10.90
N ILE A 168 -16.74 -21.06 -10.49
CA ILE A 168 -16.18 -21.26 -9.16
C ILE A 168 -16.49 -20.01 -8.33
N PRO A 169 -17.21 -20.11 -7.21
CA PRO A 169 -17.52 -18.95 -6.37
C PRO A 169 -16.26 -18.44 -5.66
N LEU A 170 -16.16 -17.12 -5.53
CA LEU A 170 -15.15 -16.46 -4.70
C LEU A 170 -15.79 -16.05 -3.37
N ILE A 171 -15.12 -16.38 -2.27
CA ILE A 171 -15.48 -15.82 -0.96
C ILE A 171 -14.84 -14.44 -0.90
N GLU A 172 -15.66 -13.40 -0.94
CA GLU A 172 -15.23 -12.03 -0.74
C GLU A 172 -15.55 -11.60 0.67
N ILE A 173 -14.53 -11.13 1.37
CA ILE A 173 -14.73 -10.29 2.55
C ILE A 173 -14.79 -8.86 1.99
N PRO A 174 -15.97 -8.23 1.93
CA PRO A 174 -16.06 -6.87 1.42
C PRO A 174 -15.15 -5.97 2.27
N PRO A 175 -14.42 -5.01 1.68
CA PRO A 175 -13.61 -4.04 2.42
C PRO A 175 -14.49 -2.99 3.13
N THR A 176 -15.74 -3.33 3.42
CA THR A 176 -16.73 -2.48 4.06
C THR A 176 -17.44 -3.28 5.15
N PRO A 177 -17.80 -2.64 6.28
CA PRO A 177 -18.63 -3.29 7.28
C PRO A 177 -19.98 -3.71 6.69
N ALA A 178 -20.57 -4.77 7.23
CA ALA A 178 -21.88 -5.26 6.80
C ALA A 178 -22.93 -4.14 6.85
N GLY A 179 -23.66 -3.94 5.74
CA GLY A 179 -24.67 -2.89 5.63
C GLY A 179 -24.16 -1.52 5.19
N HIS A 180 -22.85 -1.37 4.91
CA HIS A 180 -22.24 -0.11 4.47
C HIS A 180 -21.67 -0.21 3.06
N SER A 181 -21.81 0.88 2.28
CA SER A 181 -21.33 0.98 0.89
C SER A 181 -19.86 1.39 0.77
N PHE A 182 -19.28 1.98 1.82
CA PHE A 182 -17.87 2.36 1.89
C PHE A 182 -17.40 2.41 3.36
N LEU A 183 -16.09 2.42 3.54
CA LEU A 183 -15.41 2.68 4.81
C LEU A 183 -14.56 3.95 4.67
N ALA A 184 -14.52 4.78 5.70
CA ALA A 184 -13.58 5.88 5.81
C ALA A 184 -12.74 5.68 7.08
N CYS A 185 -11.42 5.78 6.94
CA CYS A 185 -10.50 5.73 8.08
C CYS A 185 -9.99 7.15 8.35
N LEU A 186 -10.30 7.68 9.53
CA LEU A 186 -9.74 8.94 10.01
C LEU A 186 -8.34 8.64 10.56
N THR A 187 -7.32 9.28 10.02
CA THR A 187 -5.93 9.08 10.45
C THR A 187 -5.22 10.41 10.64
N HIS A 188 -4.48 10.55 11.74
CA HIS A 188 -3.69 11.74 12.06
C HIS A 188 -2.21 11.39 12.20
N ASP A 189 -1.36 12.08 11.45
CA ASP A 189 0.09 12.00 11.60
C ASP A 189 0.52 13.11 12.57
N ILE A 190 0.94 12.73 13.78
CA ILE A 190 1.26 13.68 14.84
C ILE A 190 2.73 14.08 14.72
N ASP A 191 3.02 14.97 13.78
CA ASP A 191 4.38 15.52 13.60
C ASP A 191 4.70 16.63 14.62
N PHE A 192 3.65 17.35 15.06
CA PHE A 192 3.73 18.48 15.98
C PHE A 192 2.70 18.31 17.08
N VAL A 193 3.11 18.55 18.33
CA VAL A 193 2.26 18.46 19.54
C VAL A 193 2.02 19.84 20.16
N GLY A 194 2.77 20.84 19.71
CA GLY A 194 2.62 22.20 20.21
C GLY A 194 3.82 23.06 19.87
N ILE A 195 3.61 24.37 19.76
CA ILE A 195 4.69 25.31 19.48
C ILE A 195 5.64 25.43 20.66
N ARG A 196 5.20 25.10 21.89
CA ARG A 196 6.02 25.15 23.12
C ARG A 196 7.33 24.35 23.05
N ASN A 197 7.35 23.31 22.22
CA ASN A 197 8.51 22.43 22.03
C ASN A 197 9.55 23.00 21.05
N HIS A 198 9.21 24.10 20.37
CA HIS A 198 10.02 24.76 19.36
C HIS A 198 10.52 26.11 19.88
N LYS A 199 11.82 26.24 20.16
CA LYS A 199 12.42 27.46 20.71
C LYS A 199 13.61 27.87 19.86
N PHE A 200 13.52 29.06 19.25
CA PHE A 200 14.56 29.61 18.38
C PHE A 200 14.97 28.70 17.20
N ASP A 201 14.08 27.82 16.76
CA ASP A 201 14.33 26.92 15.64
C ASP A 201 13.61 27.37 14.36
N HIS A 202 13.85 26.63 13.28
CA HIS A 202 13.25 26.91 11.98
C HIS A 202 11.71 26.84 11.99
N THR A 203 11.11 26.01 12.85
CA THR A 203 9.67 25.87 12.99
C THR A 203 9.06 27.14 13.60
N MET A 204 9.61 27.61 14.72
CA MET A 204 9.19 28.84 15.38
C MET A 204 9.37 30.05 14.45
N TRP A 205 10.55 30.23 13.87
CA TRP A 205 10.82 31.35 12.97
C TRP A 205 9.97 31.30 11.71
N GLY A 206 9.77 30.10 11.15
CA GLY A 206 8.89 29.86 10.03
C GLY A 206 7.43 30.22 10.35
N PHE A 207 6.95 29.89 11.55
CA PHE A 207 5.64 30.31 12.03
C PHE A 207 5.55 31.84 12.14
N ILE A 208 6.48 32.50 12.84
CA ILE A 208 6.49 33.95 13.01
C ILE A 208 6.46 34.65 11.65
N TYR A 209 7.32 34.24 10.71
CA TYR A 209 7.36 34.80 9.36
C TYR A 209 6.03 34.62 8.62
N ARG A 210 5.46 33.41 8.61
CA ARG A 210 4.21 33.11 7.91
C ARG A 210 3.01 33.82 8.53
N ALA A 211 2.97 33.91 9.86
CA ALA A 211 1.87 34.52 10.61
C ALA A 211 1.94 36.05 10.61
N THR A 212 3.11 36.67 10.35
CA THR A 212 3.28 38.13 10.25
C THR A 212 3.31 38.60 8.79
N LEU A 213 4.49 38.63 8.17
CA LEU A 213 4.72 39.11 6.80
C LEU A 213 3.98 38.25 5.77
N GLY A 214 3.98 36.93 5.95
CA GLY A 214 3.25 36.01 5.10
C GLY A 214 1.74 36.26 5.12
N ALA A 215 1.18 36.58 6.28
CA ALA A 215 -0.24 36.88 6.45
C ALA A 215 -0.61 38.20 5.75
N VAL A 216 0.21 39.26 5.90
CA VAL A 216 0.04 40.53 5.17
C VAL A 216 0.05 40.29 3.66
N ARG A 217 1.06 39.55 3.17
CA ARG A 217 1.18 39.23 1.75
C ARG A 217 -0.06 38.49 1.24
N ASN A 218 -0.58 37.54 2.01
CA ASN A 218 -1.77 36.77 1.63
C ASN A 218 -3.05 37.60 1.70
N PHE A 219 -3.16 38.53 2.66
CA PHE A 219 -4.28 39.47 2.76
C PHE A 219 -4.31 40.41 1.54
N VAL A 220 -3.18 41.03 1.18
CA VAL A 220 -3.07 41.90 -0.01
C VAL A 220 -3.39 41.14 -1.30
N ARG A 221 -3.09 39.84 -1.35
CA ARG A 221 -3.41 38.96 -2.49
C ARG A 221 -4.85 38.43 -2.48
N GLY A 222 -5.70 38.83 -1.53
CA GLY A 222 -7.07 38.36 -1.40
C GLY A 222 -7.21 36.89 -0.99
N ARG A 223 -6.13 36.26 -0.48
CA ARG A 223 -6.11 34.85 -0.05
C ARG A 223 -6.39 34.65 1.44
N LEU A 224 -6.50 35.75 2.19
CA LEU A 224 -6.72 35.74 3.64
C LEU A 224 -7.69 36.87 4.00
N SER A 225 -8.63 36.62 4.91
CA SER A 225 -9.50 37.67 5.46
C SER A 225 -8.76 38.51 6.51
N LEU A 226 -9.23 39.74 6.75
CA LEU A 226 -8.69 40.63 7.78
C LEU A 226 -8.74 39.98 9.17
N ASP A 227 -9.87 39.35 9.51
CA ASP A 227 -10.06 38.64 10.77
C ASP A 227 -9.02 37.51 10.96
N ARG A 228 -8.77 36.69 9.94
CA ARG A 228 -7.73 35.64 10.02
C ARG A 228 -6.32 36.22 10.14
N MET A 229 -6.05 37.37 9.50
CA MET A 229 -4.78 38.07 9.66
C MET A 229 -4.57 38.53 11.10
N LEU A 230 -5.58 39.16 11.71
CA LEU A 230 -5.52 39.60 13.11
C LEU A 230 -5.35 38.43 14.07
N ARG A 231 -6.04 37.30 13.84
CA ARG A 231 -5.84 36.06 14.62
C ARG A 231 -4.41 35.53 14.54
N ASN A 232 -3.80 35.54 13.36
CA ASN A 232 -2.40 35.14 13.20
C ASN A 232 -1.45 36.06 13.98
N TRP A 233 -1.69 37.36 13.96
CA TRP A 233 -0.88 38.31 14.74
C TRP A 233 -1.06 38.14 16.24
N LEU A 234 -2.29 37.91 16.70
CA LEU A 234 -2.58 37.62 18.10
C LEU A 234 -1.88 36.33 18.55
N ALA A 235 -1.87 35.29 17.72
CA ALA A 235 -1.14 34.06 18.00
C ALA A 235 0.37 34.31 18.17
N VAL A 236 0.98 35.12 17.28
CA VAL A 236 2.39 35.53 17.43
C VAL A 236 2.63 36.34 18.70
N ALA A 237 1.75 37.30 19.00
CA ALA A 237 1.85 38.11 20.22
C ALA A 237 1.68 37.27 21.50
N SER A 238 0.92 36.17 21.43
CA SER A 238 0.71 35.25 22.55
C SER A 238 1.88 34.28 22.81
N LEU A 239 2.84 34.15 21.87
CA LEU A 239 3.95 33.19 21.98
C LEU A 239 4.71 33.24 23.31
N PRO A 240 5.10 34.41 23.86
CA PRO A 240 5.80 34.46 25.15
C PRO A 240 4.96 33.85 26.28
N PHE A 241 3.64 34.06 26.26
CA PHE A 241 2.71 33.51 27.25
C PHE A 241 2.53 32.00 27.08
N VAL A 242 2.53 31.49 25.84
CA VAL A 242 2.53 30.04 25.56
C VAL A 242 3.82 29.40 26.08
N TYR A 243 4.98 30.01 25.83
CA TYR A 243 6.26 29.48 26.34
C TYR A 243 6.40 29.58 27.86
N ALA A 244 5.77 30.57 28.49
CA ALA A 244 5.67 30.69 29.94
C ALA A 244 4.63 29.74 30.56
N GLY A 245 3.82 29.06 29.74
CA GLY A 245 2.72 28.20 30.21
C GLY A 245 1.50 28.97 30.74
N TRP A 246 1.42 30.27 30.49
CA TRP A 246 0.31 31.14 30.91
C TRP A 246 -0.84 31.19 29.91
N ALA A 247 -0.60 30.79 28.66
CA ALA A 247 -1.62 30.66 27.64
C ALA A 247 -1.64 29.23 27.07
N LYS A 248 -2.82 28.80 26.61
CA LYS A 248 -2.97 27.52 25.92
C LYS A 248 -2.11 27.52 24.65
N ASP A 249 -1.47 26.40 24.37
CA ASP A 249 -0.72 26.22 23.13
C ASP A 249 -1.71 26.05 21.98
N PHE A 250 -1.74 27.02 21.09
CA PHE A 250 -2.66 27.06 19.95
C PHE A 250 -2.29 26.06 18.83
N TRP A 251 -1.18 25.32 18.97
CA TRP A 251 -0.80 24.21 18.11
C TRP A 251 -1.02 22.84 18.74
N GLU A 252 -1.46 22.78 20.00
CA GLU A 252 -1.85 21.51 20.63
C GLU A 252 -3.17 21.04 20.00
N PRO A 253 -3.20 19.88 19.31
CA PRO A 253 -4.29 19.58 18.40
C PRO A 253 -5.34 18.60 18.95
N PHE A 254 -5.05 17.90 20.06
CA PHE A 254 -5.81 16.74 20.50
C PHE A 254 -7.23 17.10 20.96
N GLU A 255 -7.40 18.17 21.73
CA GLU A 255 -8.75 18.62 22.13
C GLU A 255 -9.62 18.93 20.91
N TRP A 256 -9.06 19.68 19.95
CA TRP A 256 -9.82 20.07 18.76
C TRP A 256 -10.19 18.85 17.89
N TYR A 257 -9.26 17.91 17.69
CA TYR A 257 -9.55 16.68 16.96
C TYR A 257 -10.65 15.86 17.66
N LEU A 258 -10.55 15.66 18.98
CA LEU A 258 -11.57 14.92 19.73
C LEU A 258 -12.95 15.59 19.69
N ASP A 259 -13.00 16.92 19.65
CA ASP A 259 -14.26 17.67 19.56
C ASP A 259 -14.89 17.52 18.17
N VAL A 260 -14.13 17.74 17.10
CA VAL A 260 -14.66 17.66 15.73
C VAL A 260 -14.98 16.25 15.28
N GLU A 261 -14.33 15.24 15.87
CA GLU A 261 -14.51 13.81 15.59
C GLU A 261 -15.35 13.11 16.67
N THR A 262 -16.20 13.86 17.37
CA THR A 262 -17.05 13.29 18.43
C THR A 262 -17.88 12.11 17.90
N GLY A 263 -17.66 10.92 18.47
CA GLY A 263 -18.34 9.67 18.09
C GLY A 263 -17.72 8.95 16.88
N LEU A 264 -16.61 9.44 16.34
CA LEU A 264 -15.88 8.85 15.21
C LEU A 264 -14.46 8.47 15.68
N PRO A 265 -14.19 7.19 16.00
CA PRO A 265 -12.84 6.79 16.38
C PRO A 265 -11.87 6.99 15.20
N ALA A 266 -10.69 7.52 15.50
CA ALA A 266 -9.62 7.80 14.56
C ALA A 266 -8.32 7.13 15.00
N THR A 267 -7.39 6.95 14.06
CA THR A 267 -6.06 6.37 14.30
C THR A 267 -5.01 7.48 14.33
N TYR A 268 -4.24 7.56 15.41
CA TYR A 268 -3.21 8.57 15.61
C TYR A 268 -1.83 7.93 15.49
N PHE A 269 -1.06 8.29 14.46
CA PHE A 269 0.31 7.84 14.29
C PHE A 269 1.27 8.78 15.02
N LEU A 270 1.98 8.24 16.02
CA LEU A 270 2.87 8.99 16.91
C LEU A 270 4.34 8.69 16.60
N ILE A 271 5.17 9.74 16.57
CA ILE A 271 6.62 9.59 16.38
C ILE A 271 7.23 9.10 17.72
N PRO A 272 7.94 7.96 17.73
CA PRO A 272 8.35 7.31 18.98
C PRO A 272 9.50 8.03 19.71
N PHE A 273 10.30 8.83 19.00
CA PHE A 273 11.55 9.39 19.54
C PHE A 273 11.69 10.88 19.26
N LYS A 274 12.10 11.62 20.29
CA LYS A 274 12.48 13.03 20.20
C LYS A 274 13.80 13.22 19.47
N ARG A 275 13.86 14.22 18.59
CA ARG A 275 15.08 14.68 17.90
C ARG A 275 15.81 13.61 17.08
N ARG A 276 15.13 12.54 16.71
CA ARG A 276 15.66 11.50 15.84
C ARG A 276 15.11 11.69 14.42
N SER A 277 15.98 12.00 13.46
CA SER A 277 15.60 12.16 12.05
C SER A 277 15.47 10.83 11.31
N GLY A 278 16.10 9.77 11.82
CA GLY A 278 16.29 8.51 11.12
C GLY A 278 17.61 8.45 10.35
N GLU A 279 17.96 7.24 9.94
CA GLU A 279 19.11 6.90 9.13
C GLU A 279 18.71 6.75 7.66
N ASN A 280 19.70 6.88 6.77
CA ASN A 280 19.52 6.72 5.31
C ASN A 280 18.46 7.64 4.69
N VAL A 281 18.10 8.74 5.38
CA VAL A 281 17.13 9.72 4.89
C VAL A 281 17.77 10.54 3.76
N PRO A 282 17.21 10.53 2.55
CA PRO A 282 17.79 11.26 1.43
C PRO A 282 17.59 12.77 1.57
N GLY A 283 18.54 13.54 1.02
CA GLY A 283 18.41 14.98 0.84
C GLY A 283 18.96 15.85 1.98
N ARG A 284 19.09 17.15 1.71
CA ARG A 284 19.73 18.13 2.60
C ARG A 284 18.90 18.49 3.84
N ASP A 285 17.60 18.25 3.79
CA ASP A 285 16.65 18.61 4.85
C ASP A 285 16.29 17.43 5.77
N ALA A 286 17.05 16.32 5.72
CA ALA A 286 16.81 15.12 6.53
C ALA A 286 16.63 15.41 8.03
N SER A 287 17.35 16.40 8.57
CA SER A 287 17.24 16.80 9.98
C SER A 287 15.87 17.36 10.38
N ARG A 288 15.09 17.89 9.42
CA ARG A 288 13.73 18.40 9.67
C ARG A 288 12.71 17.31 9.94
N ARG A 289 13.06 16.05 9.67
CA ARG A 289 12.24 14.87 9.94
C ARG A 289 12.12 14.56 11.45
N ALA A 290 12.98 15.15 12.26
CA ALA A 290 13.01 14.88 13.68
C ALA A 290 11.91 15.64 14.44
N ALA A 291 11.08 14.90 15.20
CA ALA A 291 10.06 15.50 16.07
C ALA A 291 10.67 16.22 17.27
N ALA A 292 9.97 17.25 17.78
CA ALA A 292 10.38 17.99 18.97
C ALA A 292 9.84 17.43 20.30
N TYR A 293 9.14 16.30 20.26
CA TYR A 293 8.55 15.62 21.42
C TYR A 293 9.00 14.16 21.48
N ASP A 294 8.94 13.57 22.67
CA ASP A 294 9.02 12.11 22.85
C ASP A 294 7.62 11.58 23.18
N VAL A 295 7.25 10.40 22.67
CA VAL A 295 5.92 9.83 22.92
C VAL A 295 5.62 9.65 24.41
N SER A 296 6.62 9.42 25.26
CA SER A 296 6.44 9.34 26.71
C SER A 296 6.00 10.66 27.36
N GLU A 297 6.25 11.80 26.70
CA GLU A 297 5.77 13.11 27.12
C GLU A 297 4.26 13.28 26.88
N LEU A 298 3.62 12.35 26.15
CA LEU A 298 2.22 12.43 25.73
C LEU A 298 1.28 11.47 26.49
N SER A 299 1.69 10.99 27.66
CA SER A 299 0.92 9.99 28.43
C SER A 299 -0.53 10.42 28.72
N GLU A 300 -0.76 11.69 29.04
CA GLU A 300 -2.09 12.24 29.31
C GLU A 300 -2.96 12.24 28.04
N GLN A 301 -2.42 12.76 26.94
CA GLN A 301 -3.12 12.86 25.66
C GLN A 301 -3.41 11.47 25.08
N THR A 302 -2.43 10.57 25.10
CA THR A 302 -2.61 9.18 24.65
C THR A 302 -3.64 8.43 25.47
N THR A 303 -3.69 8.67 26.80
CA THR A 303 -4.76 8.13 27.65
C THR A 303 -6.12 8.69 27.28
N ALA A 304 -6.22 10.00 27.05
CA ALA A 304 -7.47 10.64 26.63
C ALA A 304 -7.99 10.11 25.28
N LEU A 305 -7.12 9.97 24.29
CA LEU A 305 -7.43 9.39 22.97
C LEU A 305 -7.95 7.95 23.12
N ARG A 306 -7.27 7.11 23.91
CA ARG A 306 -7.69 5.73 24.16
C ARG A 306 -9.04 5.65 24.86
N ASN A 307 -9.29 6.49 25.86
CA ASN A 307 -10.57 6.55 26.55
C ASN A 307 -11.74 6.94 25.62
N ARG A 308 -11.44 7.58 24.49
CA ARG A 308 -12.39 7.92 23.43
C ARG A 308 -12.50 6.85 22.33
N GLY A 309 -11.78 5.73 22.48
CA GLY A 309 -11.80 4.61 21.53
C GLY A 309 -10.91 4.82 20.30
N CYS A 310 -10.01 5.81 20.32
CA CYS A 310 -9.05 6.03 19.23
C CYS A 310 -7.94 4.98 19.24
N GLU A 311 -7.46 4.62 18.05
CA GLU A 311 -6.28 3.76 17.87
C GLU A 311 -5.01 4.60 17.92
N LEU A 312 -3.93 4.04 18.48
CA LEU A 312 -2.61 4.68 18.52
C LEU A 312 -1.61 3.82 17.75
N GLY A 313 -1.07 4.36 16.66
CA GLY A 313 -0.13 3.70 15.76
C GLY A 313 1.29 4.27 15.84
N VAL A 314 2.23 3.58 15.20
CA VAL A 314 3.63 4.02 15.07
C VAL A 314 3.77 4.93 13.85
N HIS A 315 4.22 6.17 14.06
CA HIS A 315 4.73 7.00 12.97
C HIS A 315 6.24 6.75 12.78
N GLY A 316 6.53 5.73 11.97
CA GLY A 316 7.83 5.07 11.92
C GLY A 316 8.96 5.91 11.34
N ILE A 317 10.11 5.91 12.01
CA ILE A 317 11.29 6.68 11.62
C ILE A 317 12.18 5.84 10.69
N ASP A 318 12.55 4.63 11.09
CA ASP A 318 13.49 3.76 10.39
C ASP A 318 12.87 2.41 9.99
N SER A 319 11.59 2.18 10.32
CA SER A 319 10.85 0.95 9.97
C SER A 319 10.77 0.65 8.47
N TRP A 320 11.07 1.63 7.61
CA TRP A 320 11.05 1.47 6.16
C TRP A 320 12.28 0.76 5.57
N HIS A 321 13.40 0.69 6.30
CA HIS A 321 14.63 -0.01 5.86
C HIS A 321 15.20 -1.00 6.88
N SER A 322 14.66 -1.02 8.12
CA SER A 322 15.16 -1.90 9.16
C SER A 322 14.04 -2.48 10.01
N ALA A 323 13.82 -3.79 9.89
CA ALA A 323 12.84 -4.52 10.69
C ALA A 323 13.15 -4.49 12.21
N ASP A 324 14.43 -4.53 12.60
CA ASP A 324 14.85 -4.41 14.01
C ASP A 324 14.49 -3.05 14.60
N LYS A 325 14.69 -1.98 13.83
CA LYS A 325 14.30 -0.64 14.26
C LYS A 325 12.79 -0.49 14.27
N GLY A 326 12.08 -1.06 13.30
CA GLY A 326 10.62 -1.13 13.34
C GLY A 326 10.08 -1.81 14.59
N ARG A 327 10.69 -2.95 15.01
CA ARG A 327 10.36 -3.59 16.30
C ARG A 327 10.65 -2.70 17.50
N SER A 328 11.75 -1.94 17.47
CA SER A 328 12.12 -1.02 18.55
C SER A 328 11.16 0.17 18.66
N GLU A 329 10.72 0.71 17.51
CA GLU A 329 9.71 1.77 17.43
C GLU A 329 8.35 1.30 17.93
N LEU A 330 7.93 0.11 17.52
CA LEU A 330 6.72 -0.54 17.99
C LEU A 330 6.74 -0.73 19.51
N ALA A 331 7.84 -1.27 20.05
CA ALA A 331 8.00 -1.46 21.49
C ALA A 331 7.92 -0.14 22.26
N ARG A 332 8.47 0.94 21.71
CA ARG A 332 8.43 2.27 22.32
C ARG A 332 7.01 2.81 22.42
N ILE A 333 6.21 2.68 21.36
CA ILE A 333 4.79 3.06 21.38
C ILE A 333 4.01 2.16 22.33
N ALA A 334 4.21 0.83 22.28
CA ALA A 334 3.52 -0.13 23.12
C ALA A 334 3.69 0.13 24.63
N VAL A 335 4.86 0.62 25.07
CA VAL A 335 5.08 1.02 26.47
C VAL A 335 4.16 2.16 26.91
N VAL A 336 3.85 3.11 26.02
CA VAL A 336 3.00 4.26 26.33
C VAL A 336 1.53 3.94 26.13
N THR A 337 1.20 3.17 25.09
CA THR A 337 -0.19 2.85 24.74
C THR A 337 -0.74 1.67 25.54
N GLY A 338 0.14 0.80 26.06
CA GLY A 338 -0.24 -0.48 26.66
C GLY A 338 -0.74 -1.52 25.65
N ASP A 339 -0.60 -1.25 24.35
CA ASP A 339 -1.07 -2.11 23.27
C ASP A 339 0.09 -2.53 22.35
N SER A 340 0.23 -3.84 22.15
CA SER A 340 1.24 -4.44 21.28
C SER A 340 0.78 -4.61 19.82
N ALA A 341 -0.51 -4.43 19.54
CA ALA A 341 -1.10 -4.61 18.21
C ALA A 341 -1.36 -3.25 17.55
N THR A 342 -0.29 -2.57 17.13
CA THR A 342 -0.39 -1.23 16.54
C THR A 342 0.07 -1.21 15.08
N GLY A 343 -0.67 -0.48 14.23
CA GLY A 343 -0.28 -0.25 12.84
C GLY A 343 0.96 0.65 12.73
N VAL A 344 1.70 0.52 11.62
CA VAL A 344 2.89 1.34 11.33
C VAL A 344 2.65 2.17 10.07
N ARG A 345 2.90 3.48 10.16
CA ARG A 345 2.91 4.41 9.03
C ARG A 345 4.23 5.15 8.98
N ILE A 346 4.93 5.10 7.85
CA ILE A 346 6.27 5.68 7.74
C ILE A 346 6.21 7.21 7.70
N HIS A 347 6.98 7.87 8.56
CA HIS A 347 7.12 9.32 8.56
C HIS A 347 7.82 9.80 7.29
N TRP A 348 7.20 10.78 6.61
CA TRP A 348 7.52 11.23 5.23
C TRP A 348 7.31 10.19 4.13
N LEU A 349 6.63 9.06 4.42
CA LEU A 349 6.35 7.99 3.45
C LEU A 349 7.61 7.51 2.72
N LEU A 350 8.74 7.49 3.42
CA LEU A 350 9.99 6.96 2.87
C LEU A 350 9.82 5.48 2.52
N ARG A 351 10.50 5.09 1.45
CA ARG A 351 10.59 3.72 0.99
C ARG A 351 12.04 3.42 0.68
N ASP A 352 12.42 2.16 0.83
CA ASP A 352 13.74 1.75 0.37
C ASP A 352 13.77 1.87 -1.15
N VAL A 353 14.84 2.48 -1.66
CA VAL A 353 15.12 2.38 -3.09
C VAL A 353 15.85 1.06 -3.21
N ALA A 354 15.17 0.04 -3.76
CA ALA A 354 15.83 -1.22 -4.05
C ALA A 354 17.14 -0.93 -4.84
N PRO A 355 18.25 -1.62 -4.51
CA PRO A 355 19.54 -1.38 -5.15
C PRO A 355 19.52 -1.55 -6.67
#